data_AF-A0A0L8C2Q8-F1
#
_entry.id   AF-A0A0L8C2Q8-F1
#
_cell.length_a   1.000
_cell.length_b   1.000
_cell.length_c   1.000
_cell.angle_alpha   90.00
_cell.angle_beta   90.00
_cell.angle_gamma   90.00
#
_symmetry.space_group_name_H-M   'P 1'
#
loop_
_entity.id
_entity.type
_entity.pdbx_description
1 polymer ?
#
loop_
_entity_poly.entity_id
_entity_poly.type
_entity_poly.pdbx_seq_one_letter_code
_entity_poly.pdbx_strand_id
1 'polypeptide(L)' 'MDLSRDPEKQFYSGVNPAMEAYVAGYRNYIFSPERKPVIRDMGREWREQRNIRKVITNATSIWEKAS' A
#
# COMPACT_ATOMS: atom_id res chain seq x y z
N MET A 1 -1.26 -19.51 1.03
CA MET A 1 -1.14 -18.20 1.69
C MET A 1 -0.30 -18.35 2.95
N ASP A 2 0.63 -17.45 3.20
CA ASP A 2 1.45 -17.46 4.43
C ASP A 2 0.72 -16.64 5.51
N LEU A 3 0.19 -17.29 6.54
CA LEU A 3 -0.60 -16.61 7.57
C LEU A 3 0.27 -15.74 8.51
N SER A 4 1.59 -15.85 8.45
CA SER A 4 2.51 -15.07 9.30
C SER A 4 2.85 -13.68 8.75
N ARG A 5 2.41 -13.37 7.52
CA ARG A 5 2.69 -12.10 6.83
C ARG A 5 1.42 -11.30 6.61
N ASP A 6 1.54 -9.98 6.66
CA ASP A 6 0.46 -9.08 6.26
C ASP A 6 -0.01 -9.41 4.84
N PRO A 7 -1.32 -9.67 4.62
CA PRO A 7 -1.86 -10.03 3.30
C PRO A 7 -1.52 -9.01 2.21
N GLU A 8 -1.53 -7.71 2.55
CA GLU A 8 -1.11 -6.62 1.66
C GLU A 8 0.34 -6.82 1.17
N LYS A 9 1.25 -7.20 2.07
CA LYS A 9 2.67 -7.39 1.77
C LYS A 9 2.93 -8.65 0.96
N GLN A 10 2.04 -9.63 1.03
CA GLN A 10 2.11 -10.81 0.18
C GLN A 10 1.67 -10.50 -1.26
N PHE A 11 0.89 -9.43 -1.47
CA PHE A 11 0.28 -9.10 -2.78
C PHE A 11 1.19 -8.25 -3.67
N TYR A 12 2.42 -7.97 -3.23
CA TYR A 12 3.43 -7.37 -4.12
C TYR A 12 3.84 -8.37 -5.20
N SER A 13 3.99 -7.87 -6.43
CA SER A 13 4.38 -8.67 -7.58
C SER A 13 5.69 -9.42 -7.33
N GLY A 14 5.67 -10.73 -7.57
CA GLY A 14 6.79 -11.65 -7.37
C GLY A 14 6.97 -12.13 -5.92
N VAL A 15 6.16 -11.68 -4.95
CA VAL A 15 6.33 -12.05 -3.53
C VAL A 15 5.60 -13.34 -3.17
N ASN A 16 4.40 -13.56 -3.72
CA ASN A 16 3.61 -14.77 -3.44
C ASN A 16 2.97 -15.30 -4.74
N PRO A 17 3.70 -16.08 -5.54
CA PRO A 17 3.20 -16.62 -6.81
C PRO A 17 1.91 -17.45 -6.67
N ALA A 18 1.76 -18.17 -5.56
CA ALA A 18 0.55 -18.95 -5.29
C ALA A 18 -0.67 -18.05 -5.05
N MET A 19 -0.49 -16.93 -4.35
CA MET A 19 -1.56 -15.96 -4.15
C MET A 19 -1.87 -15.20 -5.43
N GLU A 20 -0.86 -14.82 -6.21
CA GLU A 20 -1.05 -14.21 -7.53
C GLU A 20 -1.85 -15.12 -8.47
N ALA A 21 -1.50 -16.41 -8.55
CA ALA A 21 -2.24 -17.38 -9.34
C ALA A 21 -3.69 -17.54 -8.85
N TYR A 22 -3.90 -17.57 -7.54
CA TYR A 22 -5.24 -17.64 -6.95
C TYR A 22 -6.10 -16.42 -7.32
N VAL A 23 -5.54 -15.22 -7.23
CA VAL A 23 -6.31 -13.99 -7.48
C VAL A 23 -6.48 -13.65 -8.96
N ALA A 24 -5.64 -14.19 -9.85
CA ALA A 24 -5.66 -13.90 -11.29
C ALA A 24 -6.99 -14.25 -11.97
N GLY A 25 -7.78 -15.16 -11.39
CA GLY A 25 -9.11 -15.51 -11.88
C GLY A 25 -10.20 -14.45 -11.61
N TYR A 26 -9.92 -13.45 -10.78
CA TYR A 26 -10.88 -12.42 -10.40
C TYR A 26 -10.64 -11.11 -11.16
N ARG A 27 -11.68 -10.27 -11.26
CA ARG A 27 -11.55 -8.90 -11.79
C ARG A 27 -10.91 -7.99 -10.74
N ASN A 28 -9.60 -8.11 -10.57
CA ASN A 28 -8.81 -7.39 -9.57
C ASN A 28 -7.84 -6.36 -10.19
N TYR A 29 -7.98 -6.07 -11.48
CA TYR A 29 -7.16 -5.11 -12.18
C TYR A 29 -7.76 -3.70 -12.10
N ILE A 30 -6.93 -2.73 -11.71
CA ILE A 30 -7.31 -1.31 -11.75
C ILE A 30 -7.07 -0.79 -13.17
N PHE A 31 -8.16 -0.58 -13.90
CA PHE A 31 -8.11 -0.07 -15.27
C PHE A 31 -7.94 1.45 -15.31
N SER A 32 -6.88 1.93 -15.97
CA SER A 32 -6.63 3.34 -16.23
C SER A 32 -6.31 3.55 -17.72
N PRO A 33 -7.31 3.86 -18.56
CA PRO A 33 -7.13 3.93 -20.02
C PRO A 33 -6.19 5.06 -20.45
N GLU A 34 -6.22 6.19 -19.72
CA GLU A 34 -5.41 7.38 -20.01
C GLU A 34 -4.10 7.42 -19.21
N ARG A 35 -3.74 6.33 -18.52
CA ARG A 35 -2.64 6.28 -17.55
C ARG A 35 -2.75 7.34 -16.44
N LYS A 36 -3.96 7.84 -16.20
CA LYS A 36 -4.26 8.76 -15.09
C LYS A 36 -4.54 7.98 -13.81
N PRO A 37 -4.07 8.41 -12.64
CA PRO A 37 -4.47 7.79 -11.38
C PRO A 37 -6.00 7.77 -11.25
N VAL A 38 -6.58 6.58 -11.08
CA VAL A 38 -8.04 6.40 -10.89
C VAL A 38 -8.41 6.17 -9.42
N ILE A 39 -7.41 6.07 -8.54
CA ILE A 39 -7.56 5.93 -7.09
C ILE A 39 -6.87 7.12 -6.43
N ARG A 40 -7.56 7.72 -5.45
CA ARG A 40 -7.06 8.84 -4.66
C ARG A 40 -6.69 8.37 -3.25
N ASP A 41 -5.45 8.61 -2.82
CA ASP A 41 -4.96 8.26 -1.48
C ASP A 41 -5.35 9.33 -0.46
N MET A 42 -6.60 9.29 0.01
CA MET A 42 -7.14 10.28 0.96
C MET A 42 -6.38 10.32 2.29
N GLY A 43 -5.81 9.19 2.72
CA GLY A 43 -5.04 9.10 3.96
C GLY A 43 -3.72 9.86 3.86
N ARG A 44 -3.01 9.71 2.74
CA ARG A 44 -1.79 10.47 2.46
C ARG A 44 -2.06 11.96 2.33
N GLU A 45 -3.12 12.34 1.63
CA GLU A 45 -3.49 13.76 1.50
C GLU A 45 -3.84 14.40 2.85
N TRP A 46 -4.65 13.73 3.67
CA TRP A 46 -4.99 14.21 5.02
C TRP A 46 -3.73 14.44 5.86
N ARG A 47 -2.74 13.56 5.70
CA ARG A 47 -1.45 13.58 6.39
C ARG A 47 -0.58 14.74 5.90
N GLU A 48 -0.45 14.92 4.60
CA GLU A 48 0.29 16.02 3.96
C GLU A 48 -0.31 17.39 4.33
N GLN A 49 -1.63 17.51 4.29
CA GLN A 49 -2.35 18.74 4.71
C GLN A 49 -2.09 19.15 6.16
N ARG A 50 -1.71 18.19 7.02
CA ARG A 50 -1.43 18.41 8.44
C ARG A 50 0.06 18.45 8.76
N ASN A 51 0.90 18.40 7.72
CA ASN A 51 2.35 18.33 7.84
C ASN A 51 2.80 17.15 8.73
N ILE A 52 2.13 16.00 8.67
CA ILE A 52 2.48 14.83 9.48
C ILE A 52 3.48 13.95 8.72
N ARG A 53 4.62 13.68 9.33
CA ARG A 53 5.68 12.85 8.73
C ARG A 53 5.92 11.57 9.53
N LYS A 54 6.35 10.53 8.83
CA LYS A 54 6.86 9.31 9.44
C LYS A 54 8.32 9.56 9.80
N VAL A 55 8.67 9.31 11.05
CA VAL A 55 10.07 9.28 11.50
C VAL A 55 10.37 7.87 11.97
N ILE A 56 11.52 7.35 11.58
CA ILE A 56 12.01 6.04 12.02
C ILE A 56 13.19 6.31 12.95
N THR A 57 13.00 6.02 14.23
CA THR A 57 14.02 6.20 15.29
C THR A 57 14.13 4.89 16.06
N ASN A 58 15.35 4.36 16.24
CA ASN A 58 15.59 3.10 16.95
C ASN A 58 14.71 1.93 16.45
N ALA A 59 14.65 1.74 15.12
CA ALA A 59 13.77 0.77 14.44
C ALA A 59 12.27 0.91 14.73
N THR A 60 11.86 1.97 15.43
CA THR A 60 10.46 2.28 15.75
C THR A 60 9.95 3.35 14.80
N SER A 61 8.78 3.09 14.22
CA SER A 61 8.08 4.05 13.36
C SER A 61 7.15 4.92 14.21
N ILE A 62 7.42 6.23 14.25
CA ILE A 62 6.55 7.22 14.88
C ILE A 62 5.98 8.19 13.84
N TRP A 63 4.81 8.76 14.13
CA TRP A 63 4.21 9.81 13.34
C TRP A 63 4.21 11.09 14.15
N GLU A 64 4.79 12.15 13.59
CA GLU A 64 4.88 13.45 14.24
C GLU A 64 4.41 14.57 13.31
N LYS A 65 3.92 15.67 13.89
CA LYS A 65 3.74 16.92 13.16
C LYS A 65 5.12 17.50 12.89
N ALA A 66 5.44 17.75 11.63
CA ALA A 66 6.61 18.51 11.27
C ALA A 66 6.39 19.98 11.68
N SER A 67 7.35 20.51 12.42
CA SER A 67 7.42 21.91 12.84
C SER A 67 7.65 22.86 11.68
#